data_AF-A0A5N6P8X4-F1
#
_entry.id   AF-A0A5N6P8X4-F1
#
_cell.length_a   1.000
_cell.length_b   1.000
_cell.length_c   1.000
_cell.angle_alpha   90.00
_cell.angle_beta   90.00
_cell.angle_gamma   90.00
#
_symmetry.space_group_name_H-M   'P 1'
#
loop_
_entity.id
_entity.type
_entity.pdbx_description
1 polymer ?
#
loop_
_entity_poly.entity_id
_entity_poly.type
_entity_poly.pdbx_seq_one_letter_code
_entity_poly.pdbx_strand_id
1 'polypeptide(L)'
;MDFQRLIRCHIDNGMSALFWLDNWMGTGLLKDHFPLLFNLEKNKRCKVGERMETHGSETNLKWNWTRNVVAGPEENELKLCTIESKKLQVSNELDRWEWEGDTTGNYMVHSIKCNIEKEMFSGDNMIFERSKWVPIKLNFFGWRVGLDKIPTRVALAKRNVWISSTVCDSCGLELETVDHLFLHCNVANQVWELVKSWCKISGNMGATIKEVLQFSNNLKGEKKYKKLVHSIILVTISILWKARNDRIFSKIKWSTEKIMEEIKLCSFIWIKNRTNSNSIDWSSWCGLNVKFD
;
A
#
# COMPACT_ATOMS: atom_id res chain seq x y z
N MET A 1 9.79 -5.01 -8.66
CA MET A 1 9.68 -4.04 -9.76
C MET A 1 11.03 -3.38 -9.99
N ASP A 2 11.54 -3.37 -11.22
CA ASP A 2 12.67 -2.54 -11.59
C ASP A 2 12.15 -1.18 -12.06
N PHE A 3 12.45 -0.11 -11.30
CA PHE A 3 12.00 1.25 -11.57
C PHE A 3 12.40 1.74 -12.96
N GLN A 4 13.58 1.32 -13.45
CA GLN A 4 14.09 1.73 -14.76
C GLN A 4 13.23 1.22 -15.91
N ARG A 5 12.43 0.16 -15.69
CA ARG A 5 11.51 -0.37 -16.71
C ARG A 5 10.22 0.42 -16.86
N LEU A 6 9.87 1.24 -15.86
CA LEU A 6 8.65 2.06 -15.87
C LEU A 6 8.87 3.45 -16.48
N ILE A 7 10.11 3.75 -16.83
CA ILE A 7 10.50 5.01 -17.45
C ILE A 7 10.90 4.71 -18.88
N ARG A 8 10.21 5.32 -19.82
CA ARG A 8 10.52 5.24 -21.23
C ARG A 8 11.03 6.58 -21.74
N CYS A 9 12.05 6.55 -22.59
CA CYS A 9 12.49 7.75 -23.31
C CYS A 9 12.07 7.65 -24.77
N HIS A 10 11.26 8.60 -25.24
CA HIS A 10 11.05 8.83 -26.66
C HIS A 10 12.23 9.63 -27.20
N ILE A 11 12.96 9.02 -28.14
CA ILE A 11 14.17 9.59 -28.70
C ILE A 11 13.79 10.60 -29.77
N ASP A 12 14.32 11.81 -29.62
CA ASP A 12 14.42 12.81 -30.66
C ASP A 12 15.90 13.02 -30.94
N ASN A 13 16.57 14.03 -30.36
CA ASN A 13 18.00 14.25 -30.57
C ASN A 13 18.93 13.19 -29.92
N GLY A 14 18.41 12.32 -29.06
CA GLY A 14 19.14 11.23 -28.41
C GLY A 14 20.20 11.68 -27.40
N MET A 15 20.19 12.94 -26.98
CA MET A 15 21.23 13.52 -26.12
C MET A 15 20.95 13.37 -24.63
N SER A 16 19.76 12.93 -24.24
CA SER A 16 19.39 12.70 -22.83
C SER A 16 19.35 11.22 -22.45
N ALA A 17 19.12 10.33 -23.41
CA ALA A 17 19.02 8.89 -23.18
C ALA A 17 20.37 8.17 -23.37
N LEU A 18 20.64 7.21 -22.51
CA LEU A 18 21.77 6.28 -22.57
C LEU A 18 21.40 5.08 -23.45
N PHE A 19 22.23 4.82 -24.47
CA PHE A 19 21.95 3.79 -25.47
C PHE A 19 21.71 2.41 -24.86
N TRP A 20 22.52 2.02 -23.86
CA TRP A 20 22.42 0.68 -23.27
C TRP A 20 21.55 0.60 -22.01
N LEU A 21 21.40 1.72 -21.30
CA LEU A 21 20.95 1.74 -19.91
C LEU A 21 19.55 2.33 -19.71
N ASP A 22 19.00 3.00 -20.72
CA ASP A 22 17.65 3.56 -20.67
C ASP A 22 16.71 2.78 -21.61
N ASN A 23 15.43 2.68 -21.23
CA ASN A 23 14.41 2.04 -22.05
C ASN A 23 13.89 3.03 -23.09
N TRP A 24 14.59 3.15 -24.21
CA TRP A 24 14.17 4.01 -25.31
C TRP A 24 13.56 3.25 -26.50
N MET A 25 13.76 1.92 -26.55
CA MET A 25 13.14 1.02 -27.53
C MET A 25 11.71 0.61 -27.16
N GLY A 26 11.30 0.81 -25.90
CA GLY A 26 9.99 0.39 -25.39
C GLY A 26 9.89 -1.13 -25.13
N THR A 27 10.94 -1.90 -25.41
CA THR A 27 11.02 -3.35 -25.14
C THR A 27 11.84 -3.69 -23.89
N GLY A 28 12.40 -2.67 -23.21
CA GLY A 28 13.27 -2.84 -22.05
C GLY A 28 14.70 -2.35 -22.33
N LEU A 29 15.65 -2.72 -21.47
CA LEU A 29 17.03 -2.23 -21.55
C LEU A 29 17.83 -3.02 -22.60
N LEU A 30 18.56 -2.32 -23.47
CA LEU A 30 19.36 -2.99 -24.50
C LEU A 30 20.49 -3.85 -23.92
N LYS A 31 21.05 -3.49 -22.76
CA LYS A 31 22.06 -4.34 -22.08
C LYS A 31 21.53 -5.72 -21.68
N ASP A 32 20.22 -5.86 -21.45
CA ASP A 32 19.61 -7.12 -21.03
C ASP A 32 19.27 -7.99 -22.24
N HIS A 33 18.94 -7.36 -23.38
CA HIS A 33 18.64 -8.04 -24.65
C HIS A 33 19.89 -8.41 -25.44
N PHE A 34 20.92 -7.57 -25.39
CA PHE A 34 22.17 -7.72 -26.14
C PHE A 34 23.39 -7.65 -25.21
N PRO A 35 23.51 -8.59 -24.25
CA PRO A 35 24.57 -8.55 -23.23
C PRO A 35 25.97 -8.72 -23.82
N LEU A 36 26.13 -9.44 -24.93
CA LEU A 36 27.44 -9.60 -25.57
C LEU A 36 27.89 -8.28 -26.21
N LEU A 37 27.00 -7.60 -26.95
CA LEU A 37 27.31 -6.27 -27.48
C LEU A 37 27.55 -5.25 -26.38
N PHE A 38 26.72 -5.28 -25.32
CA PHE A 38 26.91 -4.41 -24.18
C PHE A 38 28.29 -4.61 -23.56
N ASN A 39 28.79 -5.84 -23.45
CA ASN A 39 30.14 -6.13 -22.96
C ASN A 39 31.25 -5.63 -23.89
N LEU A 40 31.00 -5.58 -25.20
CA LEU A 40 31.96 -5.05 -26.18
C LEU A 40 32.03 -3.53 -26.21
N GLU A 41 30.95 -2.82 -25.87
CA GLU A 41 30.91 -1.35 -25.87
C GLU A 41 32.01 -0.75 -24.98
N LYS A 42 32.79 0.18 -25.54
CA LYS A 42 33.86 0.86 -24.79
C LYS A 42 33.31 1.88 -23.79
N ASN A 43 32.25 2.60 -24.15
CA ASN A 43 31.55 3.53 -23.25
C ASN A 43 30.16 2.99 -22.90
N LYS A 44 30.02 2.31 -21.76
CA LYS A 44 28.74 1.74 -21.30
C LYS A 44 27.64 2.79 -21.06
N ARG A 45 28.02 4.06 -20.91
CA ARG A 45 27.12 5.21 -20.71
C ARG A 45 27.08 6.12 -21.94
N CYS A 46 27.30 5.56 -23.14
CA CYS A 46 27.13 6.32 -24.36
C CYS A 46 25.68 6.76 -24.54
N LYS A 47 25.50 7.95 -25.11
CA LYS A 47 24.17 8.47 -25.44
C LYS A 47 23.66 7.89 -26.74
N VAL A 48 22.34 7.88 -26.92
CA VAL A 48 21.72 7.41 -28.16
C VAL A 48 22.22 8.21 -29.37
N GLY A 49 22.25 9.54 -29.26
CA GLY A 49 22.75 10.43 -30.30
C GLY A 49 24.24 10.26 -30.63
N GLU A 50 25.06 9.76 -29.69
CA GLU A 50 26.49 9.46 -29.94
C GLU A 50 26.69 8.17 -30.75
N ARG A 51 25.66 7.33 -30.83
CA ARG A 51 25.65 6.08 -31.58
C ARG A 51 24.84 6.20 -32.87
N MET A 52 24.15 7.31 -33.09
CA MET A 52 23.42 7.59 -34.32
C MET A 52 24.28 8.42 -35.28
N GLU A 53 24.37 7.96 -36.52
CA GLU A 53 24.97 8.71 -37.62
C GLU A 53 23.94 8.84 -38.73
N THR A 54 23.48 10.08 -38.96
CA THR A 54 22.47 10.39 -39.98
C THR A 54 23.16 10.72 -41.30
N HIS A 55 22.96 9.88 -42.31
CA HIS A 55 23.39 10.14 -43.68
C HIS A 55 22.13 10.29 -44.56
N GLY A 56 21.68 11.53 -44.75
CA GLY A 56 20.43 11.81 -45.46
C GLY A 56 19.21 11.33 -44.68
N SER A 57 18.40 10.43 -45.27
CA SER A 57 17.21 9.86 -44.63
C SER A 57 17.46 8.56 -43.85
N GLU A 58 18.67 7.99 -43.91
CA GLU A 58 19.01 6.75 -43.20
C GLU A 58 19.79 7.05 -41.93
N THR A 59 19.29 6.53 -40.81
CA THR A 59 19.99 6.55 -39.51
C THR A 59 20.77 5.24 -39.38
N ASN A 60 22.09 5.32 -39.44
CA ASN A 60 22.98 4.20 -39.20
C ASN A 60 23.53 4.26 -37.79
N LEU A 61 23.89 3.09 -37.24
CA LEU A 61 24.54 3.03 -35.94
C LEU A 61 26.05 3.03 -36.08
N LYS A 62 26.67 3.97 -35.39
CA LYS A 62 28.12 4.06 -35.22
C LYS A 62 28.52 3.38 -33.93
N TRP A 63 29.25 2.29 -34.05
CA TRP A 63 29.66 1.49 -32.91
C TRP A 63 31.06 1.84 -32.40
N ASN A 64 31.29 1.67 -31.10
CA ASN A 64 32.59 1.89 -30.46
C ASN A 64 32.98 0.67 -29.63
N TRP A 65 33.48 -0.36 -30.30
CA TRP A 65 33.83 -1.63 -29.67
C TRP A 65 35.25 -1.62 -29.08
N THR A 66 35.42 -2.36 -27.99
CA THR A 66 36.73 -2.66 -27.39
C THR A 66 37.57 -3.59 -28.27
N ARG A 67 36.91 -4.46 -29.04
CA ARG A 67 37.49 -5.34 -30.07
C ARG A 67 36.47 -5.59 -31.18
N ASN A 68 36.92 -6.18 -32.29
CA ASN A 68 36.01 -6.59 -33.36
C ASN A 68 34.98 -7.62 -32.87
N VAL A 69 33.77 -7.51 -33.41
CA VAL A 69 32.68 -8.48 -33.23
C VAL A 69 33.09 -9.79 -33.91
N VAL A 70 32.93 -10.90 -33.19
CA VAL A 70 33.28 -12.24 -33.68
C VAL A 70 32.04 -12.92 -34.26
N ALA A 71 32.25 -13.78 -35.26
CA ALA A 71 31.17 -14.57 -35.85
C ALA A 71 30.44 -15.43 -34.80
N GLY A 72 29.15 -15.69 -35.05
CA GLY A 72 28.31 -16.50 -34.16
C GLY A 72 27.39 -15.64 -33.28
N PRO A 73 27.36 -15.84 -31.94
CA PRO A 73 26.39 -15.17 -31.06
C PRO A 73 26.46 -13.63 -31.09
N GLU A 74 27.66 -13.05 -31.12
CA GLU A 74 27.83 -11.59 -31.14
C GLU A 74 27.32 -10.98 -32.46
N GLU A 75 27.57 -11.64 -33.59
CA GLU A 75 27.08 -11.23 -34.90
C GLU A 75 25.55 -11.31 -34.98
N ASN A 76 24.94 -12.31 -34.34
CA ASN A 76 23.48 -12.43 -34.28
C ASN A 76 22.86 -11.30 -33.44
N GLU A 77 23.43 -10.99 -32.26
CA GLU A 77 23.00 -9.83 -31.48
C GLU A 77 23.15 -8.53 -32.29
N LEU A 78 24.26 -8.35 -33.00
CA LEU A 78 24.51 -7.15 -33.81
C LEU A 78 23.45 -6.97 -34.90
N LYS A 79 23.11 -8.06 -35.61
CA LYS A 79 22.07 -8.04 -36.65
C LYS A 79 20.72 -7.65 -36.07
N LEU A 80 20.30 -8.27 -34.96
CA LEU A 80 19.02 -7.98 -34.32
C LEU A 80 18.97 -6.54 -33.79
N CYS A 81 20.00 -6.10 -33.06
CA CYS A 81 20.07 -4.74 -32.51
C CYS A 81 20.04 -3.68 -33.63
N THR A 82 20.71 -3.94 -34.75
CA THR A 82 20.68 -3.05 -35.92
C THR A 82 19.28 -2.98 -36.54
N ILE A 83 18.59 -4.11 -36.69
CA ILE A 83 17.22 -4.15 -37.23
C ILE A 83 16.24 -3.40 -36.31
N GLU A 84 16.34 -3.62 -34.99
CA GLU A 84 15.49 -2.97 -34.02
C GLU A 84 15.71 -1.45 -34.02
N SER A 85 16.96 -1.02 -34.08
CA SER A 85 17.32 0.41 -34.05
C SER A 85 16.91 1.17 -35.32
N LYS A 86 16.68 0.48 -36.46
CA LYS A 86 16.14 1.11 -37.68
C LYS A 86 14.72 1.64 -37.51
N LYS A 87 14.00 1.25 -36.46
CA LYS A 87 12.65 1.77 -36.16
C LYS A 87 12.67 3.18 -35.58
N LEU A 88 13.85 3.70 -35.21
CA LEU A 88 14.00 5.04 -34.65
C LEU A 88 13.75 6.11 -35.71
N GLN A 89 12.88 7.05 -35.39
CA GLN A 89 12.67 8.27 -36.13
C GLN A 89 13.33 9.39 -35.32
N VAL A 90 14.42 9.96 -35.82
CA VAL A 90 15.20 10.99 -35.13
C VAL A 90 14.70 12.36 -35.60
N SER A 91 14.52 13.29 -34.67
CA SER A 91 14.23 14.69 -34.96
C SER A 91 15.23 15.61 -34.25
N ASN A 92 15.20 16.91 -34.54
CA ASN A 92 16.05 17.90 -33.85
C ASN A 92 15.47 18.36 -32.51
N GLU A 93 14.32 17.84 -32.10
CA GLU A 93 13.68 18.19 -30.84
C GLU A 93 14.39 17.56 -29.63
N LEU A 94 13.99 18.01 -28.44
CA LEU A 94 14.45 17.40 -27.19
C LEU A 94 13.74 16.07 -26.95
N ASP A 95 14.52 15.06 -26.54
CA ASP A 95 14.00 13.79 -26.05
C ASP A 95 12.91 13.99 -24.97
N ARG A 96 11.91 13.10 -24.95
CA ARG A 96 10.80 13.13 -23.99
C ARG A 96 10.77 11.89 -23.12
N TRP A 97 10.71 12.10 -21.81
CA TRP A 97 10.59 11.03 -20.82
C TRP A 97 9.13 10.80 -20.45
N GLU A 98 8.68 9.56 -20.54
CA GLU A 98 7.32 9.13 -20.21
C GLU A 98 7.35 8.10 -19.08
N TRP A 99 6.41 8.24 -18.16
CA TRP A 99 6.16 7.28 -17.09
C TRP A 99 5.12 6.26 -17.55
N GLU A 100 5.53 5.01 -17.74
CA GLU A 100 4.64 3.89 -18.11
C GLU A 100 3.98 3.22 -16.87
N GLY A 101 4.23 3.76 -15.67
CA GLY A 101 3.64 3.23 -14.44
C GLY A 101 2.18 3.64 -14.19
N ASP A 102 1.60 4.53 -14.99
CA ASP A 102 0.17 4.83 -15.03
C ASP A 102 -0.30 5.33 -16.41
N THR A 103 -1.59 5.60 -16.55
CA THR A 103 -2.22 6.07 -17.80
C THR A 103 -1.96 7.54 -18.12
N THR A 104 -1.31 8.29 -17.23
CA THR A 104 -1.11 9.74 -17.42
C THR A 104 0.18 10.07 -18.14
N GLY A 105 1.09 9.09 -18.28
CA GLY A 105 2.42 9.28 -18.85
C GLY A 105 3.35 10.15 -17.99
N ASN A 106 2.87 10.65 -16.84
CA ASN A 106 3.58 11.58 -15.98
C ASN A 106 3.99 10.92 -14.67
N TYR A 107 5.23 11.17 -14.24
CA TYR A 107 5.70 10.64 -12.97
C TYR A 107 4.97 11.30 -11.80
N MET A 108 4.30 10.48 -10.98
CA MET A 108 3.76 10.89 -9.69
C MET A 108 4.22 9.94 -8.59
N VAL A 109 4.66 10.50 -7.46
CA VAL A 109 5.05 9.71 -6.27
C VAL A 109 3.91 8.79 -5.80
N HIS A 110 2.66 9.24 -5.95
CA HIS A 110 1.48 8.42 -5.65
C HIS A 110 1.43 7.15 -6.53
N SER A 111 1.72 7.29 -7.82
CA SER A 111 1.63 6.22 -8.81
C SER A 111 2.61 5.09 -8.51
N ILE A 112 3.90 5.42 -8.35
CA ILE A 112 4.93 4.44 -7.97
C ILE A 112 4.64 3.80 -6.62
N LYS A 113 4.18 4.58 -5.64
CA LYS A 113 3.81 4.05 -4.32
C LYS A 113 2.73 2.98 -4.46
N CYS A 114 1.67 3.24 -5.21
CA CYS A 114 0.61 2.26 -5.45
C CYS A 114 1.14 0.99 -6.15
N ASN A 115 2.05 1.14 -7.10
CA ASN A 115 2.65 0.00 -7.81
C ASN A 115 3.54 -0.85 -6.89
N ILE A 116 4.35 -0.22 -6.04
CA ILE A 116 5.15 -0.89 -5.01
C ILE A 116 4.24 -1.61 -4.01
N GLU A 117 3.20 -0.92 -3.50
CA GLU A 117 2.25 -1.52 -2.56
C GLU A 117 1.55 -2.74 -3.17
N LYS A 118 1.11 -2.65 -4.44
CA LYS A 118 0.51 -3.79 -5.14
C LYS A 118 1.45 -4.98 -5.20
N GLU A 119 2.71 -4.79 -5.61
CA GLU A 119 3.68 -5.90 -5.69
C GLU A 119 4.07 -6.46 -4.31
N MET A 120 4.42 -5.59 -3.36
CA MET A 120 4.88 -6.03 -2.03
C MET A 120 3.79 -6.75 -1.24
N PHE A 121 2.52 -6.38 -1.46
CA PHE A 121 1.38 -6.91 -0.72
C PHE A 121 0.45 -7.76 -1.60
N SER A 122 0.91 -8.23 -2.77
CA SER A 122 0.14 -9.06 -3.72
C SER A 122 -0.46 -10.34 -3.10
N GLY A 123 0.05 -10.80 -1.94
CA GLY A 123 -0.43 -11.99 -1.24
C GLY A 123 -1.26 -11.73 0.02
N ASP A 124 -1.28 -10.51 0.54
CA ASP A 124 -2.05 -10.15 1.73
C ASP A 124 -3.04 -9.04 1.36
N ASN A 125 -4.19 -9.46 0.80
CA ASN A 125 -5.26 -8.62 0.22
C ASN A 125 -5.93 -7.65 1.21
N MET A 126 -5.36 -7.40 2.39
CA MET A 126 -5.90 -6.40 3.29
C MET A 126 -5.56 -4.99 2.81
N ILE A 127 -6.43 -4.45 1.97
CA ILE A 127 -6.49 -3.01 1.73
C ILE A 127 -6.97 -2.35 3.02
N PHE A 128 -6.05 -1.81 3.81
CA PHE A 128 -6.37 -1.03 5.01
C PHE A 128 -6.73 0.40 4.63
N GLU A 129 -7.97 0.80 4.88
CA GLU A 129 -8.40 2.18 4.63
C GLU A 129 -8.03 3.09 5.80
N ARG A 130 -7.32 4.18 5.52
CA ARG A 130 -6.99 5.19 6.53
C ARG A 130 -8.19 6.13 6.77
N SER A 131 -8.65 6.23 8.01
CA SER A 131 -9.57 7.28 8.44
C SER A 131 -8.82 8.56 8.82
N LYS A 132 -9.20 9.69 8.21
CA LYS A 132 -8.73 11.03 8.61
C LYS A 132 -9.41 11.57 9.87
N TRP A 133 -10.49 10.93 10.33
CA TRP A 133 -11.30 11.41 11.47
C TRP A 133 -10.80 10.87 12.82
N VAL A 134 -9.77 10.03 12.81
CA VAL A 134 -9.12 9.50 14.01
C VAL A 134 -7.62 9.80 14.00
N PRO A 135 -6.94 9.80 15.17
CA PRO A 135 -5.50 9.98 15.23
C PRO A 135 -4.73 8.96 14.38
N ILE A 136 -3.55 9.34 13.89
CA ILE A 136 -2.70 8.43 13.11
C ILE A 136 -2.32 7.17 13.88
N LYS A 137 -2.17 7.26 15.21
CA LYS A 137 -1.90 6.10 16.08
C LYS A 137 -2.98 5.02 16.00
N LEU A 138 -4.25 5.40 15.82
CA LEU A 138 -5.36 4.46 15.67
C LEU A 138 -5.33 3.76 14.32
N ASN A 139 -5.03 4.52 13.26
CA ASN A 139 -4.86 3.95 11.92
C ASN A 139 -3.70 2.94 11.89
N PHE A 140 -2.55 3.32 12.45
CA PHE A 140 -1.40 2.43 12.52
C PHE A 140 -1.69 1.18 13.35
N PHE A 141 -2.42 1.34 14.46
CA PHE A 141 -2.83 0.21 15.27
C PHE A 141 -3.80 -0.72 14.52
N GLY A 142 -4.85 -0.19 13.90
CA GLY A 142 -5.79 -0.98 13.09
C GLY A 142 -5.11 -1.72 11.95
N TRP A 143 -4.15 -1.09 11.26
CA TRP A 143 -3.34 -1.75 10.24
C TRP A 143 -2.53 -2.93 10.80
N ARG A 144 -1.86 -2.74 11.95
CA ARG A 144 -1.12 -3.83 12.62
C ARG A 144 -2.03 -4.97 13.08
N VAL A 145 -3.22 -4.64 13.58
CA VAL A 145 -4.24 -5.62 13.99
C VAL A 145 -4.63 -6.47 12.78
N GLY A 146 -4.95 -5.83 11.65
CA GLY A 146 -5.37 -6.54 10.45
C GLY A 146 -4.28 -7.38 9.79
N LEU A 147 -2.99 -7.10 10.03
CA LEU A 147 -1.87 -7.94 9.61
C LEU A 147 -1.52 -9.07 10.61
N ASP A 148 -2.28 -9.24 11.68
CA ASP A 148 -1.94 -10.15 12.80
C ASP A 148 -0.53 -9.86 13.38
N LYS A 149 -0.15 -8.58 13.43
CA LYS A 149 1.18 -8.11 13.89
C LYS A 149 1.12 -7.39 15.24
N ILE A 150 0.28 -7.86 16.15
CA ILE A 150 0.19 -7.35 17.54
C ILE A 150 0.59 -8.45 18.54
N PRO A 151 1.00 -8.10 19.78
CA PRO A 151 1.45 -9.07 20.77
C PRO A 151 0.28 -9.74 21.51
N THR A 152 -0.56 -10.49 20.79
CA THR A 152 -1.48 -11.45 21.43
C THR A 152 -0.68 -12.56 22.10
N ARG A 153 -1.26 -13.27 23.08
CA ARG A 153 -0.56 -14.38 23.74
C ARG A 153 -0.14 -15.47 22.76
N VAL A 154 -0.98 -15.83 21.78
CA VAL A 154 -0.61 -16.79 20.73
C VAL A 154 0.57 -16.26 19.90
N ALA A 155 0.57 -14.97 19.52
CA ALA A 155 1.66 -14.38 18.75
C ALA A 155 2.97 -14.28 19.55
N LEU A 156 2.90 -14.02 20.86
CA LEU A 156 4.04 -14.00 21.77
C LEU A 156 4.66 -15.40 21.93
N ALA A 157 3.84 -16.43 22.14
CA ALA A 157 4.30 -17.81 22.21
C ALA A 157 4.99 -18.24 20.91
N LYS A 158 4.42 -17.90 19.75
CA LYS A 158 5.04 -18.16 18.42
C LYS A 158 6.40 -17.49 18.25
N ARG A 159 6.71 -16.44 19.01
CA ARG A 159 8.00 -15.72 19.01
C ARG A 159 8.93 -16.17 20.12
N ASN A 160 8.63 -17.30 20.78
CA ASN A 160 9.39 -17.84 21.90
C ASN A 160 9.50 -16.87 23.10
N VAL A 161 8.51 -15.99 23.27
CA VAL A 161 8.41 -15.16 24.48
C VAL A 161 7.73 -15.99 25.57
N TRP A 162 8.36 -16.08 26.73
CA TRP A 162 7.80 -16.82 27.86
C TRP A 162 6.50 -16.17 28.36
N ILE A 163 5.42 -16.96 28.35
CA ILE A 163 4.11 -16.59 28.89
C ILE A 163 3.53 -17.77 29.65
N SER A 164 2.75 -17.50 30.71
CA SER A 164 2.19 -18.56 31.56
C SER A 164 1.05 -19.34 30.90
N SER A 165 0.34 -18.73 29.94
CA SER A 165 -0.75 -19.37 29.20
C SER A 165 -1.05 -18.61 27.90
N THR A 166 -1.41 -19.34 26.85
CA THR A 166 -1.92 -18.80 25.57
C THR A 166 -3.41 -18.46 25.60
N VAL A 167 -4.12 -18.84 26.67
CA VAL A 167 -5.56 -18.58 26.84
C VAL A 167 -5.81 -17.08 27.04
N CYS A 168 -6.89 -16.59 26.45
CA CYS A 168 -7.38 -15.22 26.55
C CYS A 168 -7.62 -14.86 28.01
N ASP A 169 -6.92 -13.83 28.48
CA ASP A 169 -7.04 -13.41 29.88
C ASP A 169 -8.45 -12.87 30.17
N SER A 170 -9.11 -12.29 29.16
CA SER A 170 -10.43 -11.67 29.30
C SER A 170 -11.54 -12.68 29.60
N CYS A 171 -11.64 -13.75 28.82
CA CYS A 171 -12.69 -14.76 28.96
C CYS A 171 -12.24 -16.01 29.73
N GLY A 172 -10.95 -16.37 29.67
CA GLY A 172 -10.42 -17.59 30.28
C GLY A 172 -10.79 -18.90 29.60
N LEU A 173 -11.38 -18.87 28.39
CA LEU A 173 -11.97 -20.04 27.74
C LEU A 173 -11.19 -20.51 26.49
N GLU A 174 -10.73 -19.58 25.66
CA GLU A 174 -10.18 -19.86 24.33
C GLU A 174 -8.79 -19.25 24.16
N LEU A 175 -8.06 -19.66 23.12
CA LEU A 175 -6.75 -19.08 22.78
C LEU A 175 -6.86 -17.59 22.43
N GLU A 176 -5.94 -16.76 22.92
CA GLU A 176 -5.87 -15.33 22.58
C GLU A 176 -5.26 -15.15 21.18
N THR A 177 -6.05 -15.36 20.14
CA THR A 177 -5.76 -14.91 18.77
C THR A 177 -6.28 -13.49 18.54
N VAL A 178 -5.93 -12.85 17.43
CA VAL A 178 -6.47 -11.51 17.10
C VAL A 178 -7.98 -11.55 16.92
N ASP A 179 -8.49 -12.50 16.14
CA ASP A 179 -9.93 -12.65 15.92
C ASP A 179 -10.68 -12.97 17.22
N HIS A 180 -10.13 -13.85 18.07
CA HIS A 180 -10.74 -14.11 19.37
C HIS A 180 -10.72 -12.86 20.26
N LEU A 181 -9.56 -12.20 20.39
CA LEU A 181 -9.41 -11.04 21.27
C LEU A 181 -10.38 -9.91 20.92
N PHE A 182 -10.57 -9.62 19.64
CA PHE A 182 -11.40 -8.51 19.21
C PHE A 182 -12.83 -8.88 18.87
N LEU A 183 -13.16 -10.13 18.54
CA LEU A 183 -14.50 -10.50 18.04
C LEU A 183 -15.17 -11.62 18.84
N HIS A 184 -14.48 -12.75 19.03
CA HIS A 184 -15.12 -13.96 19.59
C HIS A 184 -15.06 -14.07 21.11
N CYS A 185 -14.21 -13.28 21.76
CA CYS A 185 -14.21 -13.15 23.21
C CYS A 185 -15.58 -12.64 23.67
N ASN A 186 -16.18 -13.29 24.66
CA ASN A 186 -17.50 -12.93 25.19
C ASN A 186 -17.62 -11.43 25.54
N VAL A 187 -16.56 -10.85 26.11
CA VAL A 187 -16.54 -9.42 26.43
C VAL A 187 -16.51 -8.55 25.18
N ALA A 188 -15.66 -8.90 24.21
CA ALA A 188 -15.57 -8.16 22.95
C ALA A 188 -16.88 -8.24 22.16
N ASN A 189 -17.52 -9.41 22.13
CA ASN A 189 -18.80 -9.63 21.48
C ASN A 189 -19.91 -8.73 22.07
N GLN A 190 -20.03 -8.67 23.40
CA GLN A 190 -20.99 -7.76 24.07
C GLN A 190 -20.76 -6.29 23.71
N VAL A 191 -19.50 -5.84 23.67
CA VAL A 191 -19.15 -4.48 23.24
C VAL A 191 -19.59 -4.24 21.80
N TRP A 192 -19.33 -5.18 20.89
CA TRP A 192 -19.76 -5.05 19.50
C TRP A 192 -21.27 -5.03 19.31
N GLU A 193 -22.05 -5.79 20.09
CA GLU A 193 -23.51 -5.69 20.05
C GLU A 193 -24.00 -4.29 20.44
N LEU A 194 -23.41 -3.69 21.47
CA LEU A 194 -23.73 -2.33 21.88
C LEU A 194 -23.27 -1.28 20.86
N VAL A 195 -22.09 -1.46 20.25
CA VAL A 195 -21.60 -0.59 19.17
C VAL A 195 -22.51 -0.67 17.94
N LYS A 196 -22.93 -1.88 17.52
CA LYS A 196 -23.86 -2.06 16.40
C LYS A 196 -25.20 -1.39 16.66
N SER A 197 -25.76 -1.62 17.87
CA SER A 197 -27.00 -0.99 18.31
C SER A 197 -26.89 0.54 18.28
N TRP A 198 -25.83 1.10 18.88
CA TRP A 198 -25.57 2.54 18.88
C TRP A 198 -25.38 3.10 17.46
N CYS A 199 -24.72 2.35 16.58
CA CYS A 199 -24.46 2.77 15.21
C CYS A 199 -25.62 2.52 14.24
N LYS A 200 -26.72 1.93 14.69
CA LYS A 200 -27.86 1.51 13.86
C LYS A 200 -27.42 0.57 12.72
N ILE A 201 -26.42 -0.27 12.99
CA ILE A 201 -25.89 -1.26 12.05
C ILE A 201 -26.71 -2.54 12.17
N SER A 202 -27.31 -2.99 11.07
CA SER A 202 -27.94 -4.30 10.97
C SER A 202 -26.98 -5.33 10.37
N GLY A 203 -27.08 -6.58 10.82
CA GLY A 203 -26.32 -7.71 10.28
C GLY A 203 -25.01 -8.02 10.99
N ASN A 204 -24.27 -8.98 10.42
CA ASN A 204 -22.98 -9.42 10.90
C ASN A 204 -21.86 -8.55 10.29
N MET A 205 -20.90 -8.10 11.11
CA MET A 205 -19.75 -7.32 10.66
C MET A 205 -18.63 -8.19 10.05
N GLY A 206 -18.66 -9.49 10.29
CA GLY A 206 -17.65 -10.45 9.83
C GLY A 206 -17.28 -11.46 10.92
N ALA A 207 -16.70 -12.58 10.49
CA ALA A 207 -16.10 -13.58 11.36
C ALA A 207 -14.62 -13.30 11.62
N THR A 208 -13.96 -12.45 10.81
CA THR A 208 -12.54 -12.11 11.00
C THR A 208 -12.32 -10.62 11.19
N ILE A 209 -11.22 -10.24 11.84
CA ILE A 209 -10.88 -8.83 12.05
C ILE A 209 -10.64 -8.08 10.74
N LYS A 210 -10.17 -8.80 9.70
CA LYS A 210 -9.97 -8.23 8.35
C LYS A 210 -11.31 -7.82 7.75
N GLU A 211 -12.33 -8.67 7.85
CA GLU A 211 -13.69 -8.35 7.40
C GLU A 211 -14.27 -7.17 8.17
N VAL A 212 -14.10 -7.12 9.50
CA VAL A 212 -14.57 -6.00 10.34
C VAL A 212 -13.89 -4.69 9.96
N LEU A 213 -12.58 -4.70 9.69
CA LEU A 213 -11.84 -3.51 9.25
C LEU A 213 -12.26 -3.01 7.85
N GLN A 214 -12.88 -3.87 7.04
CA GLN A 214 -13.39 -3.54 5.71
C GLN A 214 -14.91 -3.34 5.68
N PHE A 215 -15.59 -3.58 6.81
CA PHE A 215 -17.05 -3.63 6.91
C PHE A 215 -17.72 -2.35 6.42
N SER A 216 -17.17 -1.17 6.77
CA SER A 216 -17.75 0.13 6.40
C SER A 216 -17.88 0.32 4.89
N ASN A 217 -17.05 -0.36 4.10
CA ASN A 217 -17.04 -0.21 2.65
C ASN A 217 -18.26 -0.87 2.02
N ASN A 218 -18.73 -1.95 2.65
CA ASN A 218 -19.88 -2.74 2.24
C ASN A 218 -21.23 -2.17 2.72
N LEU A 219 -21.21 -1.17 3.62
CA LEU A 219 -22.44 -0.52 4.06
C LEU A 219 -23.17 0.17 2.91
N LYS A 220 -24.50 0.22 2.96
CA LYS A 220 -25.31 1.09 2.10
C LYS A 220 -25.45 2.47 2.77
N GLY A 221 -25.60 3.52 1.98
CA GLY A 221 -25.82 4.88 2.47
C GLY A 221 -24.69 5.86 2.18
N GLU A 222 -24.74 7.01 2.85
CA GLU A 222 -23.87 8.16 2.58
C GLU A 222 -22.39 7.89 2.86
N LYS A 223 -21.51 8.46 2.02
CA LYS A 223 -20.05 8.37 2.20
C LYS A 223 -19.59 8.87 3.58
N LYS A 224 -20.23 9.91 4.14
CA LYS A 224 -19.90 10.44 5.47
C LYS A 224 -20.24 9.42 6.57
N TYR A 225 -21.39 8.74 6.49
CA TYR A 225 -21.77 7.69 7.42
C TYR A 225 -20.81 6.48 7.37
N LYS A 226 -20.40 6.04 6.18
CA LYS A 226 -19.38 4.97 6.05
C LYS A 226 -18.07 5.34 6.77
N LYS A 227 -17.59 6.57 6.58
CA LYS A 227 -16.39 7.09 7.26
C LYS A 227 -16.55 7.19 8.78
N LEU A 228 -17.74 7.58 9.25
CA LEU A 228 -18.09 7.58 10.66
C LEU A 228 -17.97 6.19 11.26
N VAL A 229 -18.64 5.20 10.66
CA VAL A 229 -18.62 3.81 11.13
C VAL A 229 -17.20 3.25 11.12
N HIS A 230 -16.44 3.46 10.05
CA HIS A 230 -15.03 3.05 9.99
C HIS A 230 -14.20 3.62 11.14
N SER A 231 -14.41 4.90 11.44
CA SER A 231 -13.72 5.58 12.53
C SER A 231 -14.10 4.98 13.88
N ILE A 232 -15.38 4.70 14.12
CA ILE A 232 -15.86 4.05 15.35
C ILE A 232 -15.26 2.64 15.48
N ILE A 233 -15.19 1.86 14.39
CA ILE A 233 -14.55 0.54 14.39
C ILE A 233 -13.09 0.64 14.87
N LEU A 234 -12.31 1.58 14.33
CA LEU A 234 -10.91 1.79 14.75
C LEU A 234 -10.79 2.22 16.23
N VAL A 235 -11.73 3.04 16.72
CA VAL A 235 -11.81 3.41 18.14
C VAL A 235 -12.10 2.17 18.99
N THR A 236 -13.14 1.41 18.66
CA THR A 236 -13.55 0.20 19.39
C THR A 236 -12.41 -0.80 19.51
N ILE A 237 -11.73 -1.12 18.41
CA ILE A 237 -10.55 -2.01 18.40
C ILE A 237 -9.46 -1.47 19.35
N SER A 238 -9.21 -0.16 19.33
CA SER A 238 -8.19 0.45 20.18
C SER A 238 -8.56 0.44 21.67
N ILE A 239 -9.83 0.66 22.00
CA ILE A 239 -10.31 0.61 23.40
C ILE A 239 -10.36 -0.83 23.91
N LEU A 240 -10.77 -1.81 23.10
CA LEU A 240 -10.69 -3.23 23.47
C LEU A 240 -9.25 -3.65 23.76
N TRP A 241 -8.29 -3.21 22.94
CA TRP A 241 -6.87 -3.45 23.18
C TRP A 241 -6.39 -2.80 24.49
N LYS A 242 -6.78 -1.55 24.73
CA LYS A 242 -6.47 -0.84 25.98
C LYS A 242 -7.03 -1.59 27.19
N ALA A 243 -8.32 -1.95 27.17
CA ALA A 243 -8.99 -2.67 28.26
C ALA A 243 -8.32 -4.03 28.54
N ARG A 244 -7.89 -4.75 27.49
CA ARG A 244 -7.11 -5.98 27.66
C ARG A 244 -5.77 -5.73 28.35
N ASN A 245 -5.05 -4.67 27.97
CA ASN A 245 -3.78 -4.34 28.61
C ASN A 245 -3.96 -3.90 30.06
N ASP A 246 -4.98 -3.09 30.34
CA ASP A 246 -5.33 -2.65 31.69
C ASP A 246 -5.67 -3.84 32.60
N ARG A 247 -6.33 -4.88 32.07
CA ARG A 247 -6.53 -6.13 32.81
C ARG A 247 -5.22 -6.84 33.13
N ILE A 248 -4.34 -6.97 32.14
CA ILE A 248 -3.10 -7.75 32.31
C ILE A 248 -2.12 -7.06 33.26
N PHE A 249 -1.88 -5.76 33.02
CA PHE A 249 -0.83 -4.99 33.68
C PHE A 249 -1.32 -4.25 34.92
N SER A 250 -2.58 -3.84 34.95
CA SER A 250 -3.16 -3.05 36.06
C SER A 250 -4.24 -3.78 36.84
N LYS A 251 -4.55 -5.04 36.49
CA LYS A 251 -5.58 -5.89 37.13
C LYS A 251 -6.97 -5.26 37.17
N ILE A 252 -7.25 -4.34 36.25
CA ILE A 252 -8.56 -3.69 36.13
C ILE A 252 -9.56 -4.71 35.57
N LYS A 253 -10.72 -4.86 36.24
CA LYS A 253 -11.80 -5.73 35.78
C LYS A 253 -12.51 -5.11 34.58
N TRP A 254 -12.98 -5.97 33.69
CA TRP A 254 -13.80 -5.54 32.55
C TRP A 254 -15.14 -4.99 33.03
N SER A 255 -15.59 -3.94 32.37
CA SER A 255 -16.98 -3.45 32.42
C SER A 255 -17.33 -3.01 31.01
N THR A 256 -18.34 -3.68 30.45
CA THR A 256 -18.85 -3.41 29.12
C THR A 256 -19.37 -1.97 29.03
N GLU A 257 -19.97 -1.47 30.11
CA GLU A 257 -20.49 -0.11 30.24
C GLU A 257 -19.37 0.93 30.15
N LYS A 258 -18.31 0.77 30.97
CA LYS A 258 -17.15 1.68 30.96
C LYS A 258 -16.45 1.70 29.60
N ILE A 259 -16.36 0.54 28.95
CA ILE A 259 -15.76 0.44 27.62
C ILE A 259 -16.61 1.17 26.59
N MET A 260 -17.93 1.00 26.62
CA MET A 260 -18.84 1.74 25.73
C MET A 260 -18.80 3.25 25.96
N GLU A 261 -18.75 3.70 27.22
CA GLU A 261 -18.56 5.10 27.57
C GLU A 261 -17.25 5.65 27.00
N GLU A 262 -16.15 4.91 27.16
CA GLU A 262 -14.85 5.31 26.64
C GLU A 262 -14.84 5.34 25.10
N ILE A 263 -15.47 4.37 24.43
CA ILE A 263 -15.64 4.36 22.97
C ILE A 263 -16.40 5.62 22.52
N LYS A 264 -17.54 5.93 23.15
CA LYS A 264 -18.33 7.13 22.81
C LYS A 264 -17.52 8.41 23.04
N LEU A 265 -16.85 8.54 24.18
CA LEU A 265 -16.05 9.71 24.55
C LEU A 265 -14.88 9.92 23.59
N CYS A 266 -14.07 8.88 23.36
CA CYS A 266 -12.89 8.97 22.50
C CYS A 266 -13.26 9.21 21.03
N SER A 267 -14.29 8.52 20.53
CA SER A 267 -14.78 8.76 19.17
C SER A 267 -15.34 10.18 19.01
N PHE A 268 -16.10 10.70 19.98
CA PHE A 268 -16.57 12.08 19.98
C PHE A 268 -15.41 13.08 19.91
N ILE A 269 -14.46 12.98 20.86
CA ILE A 269 -13.32 13.90 20.94
C ILE A 269 -12.52 13.87 19.64
N TRP A 270 -12.23 12.68 19.11
CA TRP A 270 -11.36 12.58 17.94
C TRP A 270 -12.03 13.01 16.65
N ILE A 271 -13.30 12.65 16.46
CA ILE A 271 -14.03 12.94 15.23
C ILE A 271 -14.40 14.42 15.20
N LYS A 272 -14.99 14.97 16.27
CA LYS A 272 -15.34 16.39 16.36
C LYS A 272 -14.17 17.31 16.04
N ASN A 273 -13.01 17.05 16.65
CA ASN A 273 -11.81 17.88 16.47
C ASN A 273 -11.10 17.68 15.12
N ARG A 274 -11.48 16.68 14.32
CA ARG A 274 -10.84 16.39 13.01
C ARG A 274 -11.76 16.60 11.81
N THR A 275 -13.07 16.73 12.03
CA THR A 275 -14.03 17.04 10.97
C THR A 275 -14.38 18.52 10.88
N ASN A 276 -13.91 19.36 11.82
CA ASN A 276 -14.29 20.77 11.94
C ASN A 276 -15.81 21.02 11.92
N SER A 277 -16.61 20.01 12.28
CA SER A 277 -18.07 20.09 12.29
C SER A 277 -18.52 20.72 13.60
N ASN A 278 -18.92 22.00 13.56
CA ASN A 278 -19.40 22.72 14.74
C ASN A 278 -20.76 22.19 15.24
N SER A 279 -21.49 21.50 14.36
CA SER A 279 -22.81 20.90 14.61
C SER A 279 -22.80 19.64 15.49
N ILE A 280 -21.64 19.10 15.88
CA ILE A 280 -21.56 17.88 16.69
C ILE A 280 -21.45 18.23 18.18
N ASP A 281 -22.55 18.06 18.92
CA ASP A 281 -22.58 18.13 20.39
C ASP A 281 -22.61 16.73 21.02
N TRP A 282 -22.35 16.67 22.34
CA TRP A 282 -22.27 15.39 23.06
C TRP A 282 -23.62 14.65 23.13
N SER A 283 -24.72 15.39 23.26
CA SER A 283 -26.07 14.81 23.37
C SER A 283 -26.47 14.14 22.04
N SER A 284 -26.28 14.84 20.92
CA SER A 284 -26.51 14.26 19.59
C SER A 284 -25.57 13.08 19.29
N TRP A 285 -24.32 13.12 19.76
CA TRP A 285 -23.37 12.01 19.63
C TRP A 285 -23.82 10.74 20.37
N CYS A 286 -24.32 10.89 21.60
CA CYS A 286 -24.73 9.76 22.43
C CYS A 286 -25.87 8.94 21.80
N GLY A 287 -26.76 9.59 21.05
CA GLY A 287 -27.81 8.95 20.23
C GLY A 287 -27.43 8.70 18.76
N LEU A 288 -26.20 9.04 18.37
CA LEU A 288 -25.69 9.04 16.99
C LEU A 288 -26.62 9.75 15.99
N ASN A 289 -27.22 10.86 16.43
CA ASN A 289 -28.07 11.73 15.62
C ASN A 289 -27.25 12.91 15.08
N VAL A 290 -26.12 12.62 14.45
CA VAL A 290 -25.14 13.61 14.00
C VAL A 290 -25.38 13.99 12.54
N LYS A 291 -25.33 15.29 12.24
CA LYS A 291 -25.24 15.82 10.88
C LYS A 291 -23.84 16.40 10.69
N PHE A 292 -23.17 16.00 9.62
CA PHE A 292 -21.88 16.57 9.25
C PHE A 292 -22.11 17.67 8.24
N ASP A 293 -21.64 18.88 8.55
CA ASP A 293 -21.63 20.01 7.62
C ASP A 293 -20.80 19.67 6.37
#